data_AF-A0A2M8HIT8-F1
#
_entry.id   AF-A0A2M8HIT8-F1
#
_cell.length_a   1.000
_cell.length_b   1.000
_cell.length_c   1.000
_cell.angle_alpha   90.00
_cell.angle_beta   90.00
_cell.angle_gamma   90.00
#
_symmetry.space_group_name_H-M   'P 1'
#
loop_
_entity.id
_entity.type
_entity.pdbx_description
1 polymer ?
#
loop_
_entity_poly.entity_id
_entity_poly.type
_entity_poly.pdbx_seq_one_letter_code
_entity_poly.pdbx_strand_id
1 'polypeptide(L)'
;MIEDLYYYCRELEAFIHKNQIQELQMESMDTLFIENLLTEIQKESQKIPEHYKQIHSQIPWQDMDNYWQDKLTRAYEYVDLKMLYAIAAHTVPKIASELHILIKRN
;
A
#
# COMPACT_ATOMS: atom_id res chain seq x y z
N MET A 1 -6.67 -9.64 -10.26
CA MET A 1 -7.22 -8.53 -9.42
C MET A 1 -6.70 -8.62 -7.99
N ILE A 2 -7.18 -9.57 -7.16
CA ILE A 2 -6.70 -9.71 -5.77
C ILE A 2 -5.25 -10.19 -5.72
N GLU A 3 -4.86 -11.12 -6.61
CA GLU A 3 -3.48 -11.60 -6.71
C GLU A 3 -2.51 -10.50 -7.14
N ASP A 4 -2.90 -9.64 -8.07
CA ASP A 4 -2.09 -8.49 -8.51
C ASP A 4 -1.91 -7.48 -7.38
N LEU A 5 -2.98 -7.15 -6.65
CA LEU A 5 -2.90 -6.32 -5.45
C LEU A 5 -1.96 -6.93 -4.40
N TYR A 6 -2.12 -8.23 -4.14
CA TYR A 6 -1.26 -8.96 -3.21
C TYR A 6 0.21 -8.94 -3.66
N TYR A 7 0.47 -9.12 -4.95
CA TYR A 7 1.81 -9.04 -5.54
C TYR A 7 2.47 -7.70 -5.22
N TYR A 8 1.82 -6.57 -5.53
CA TYR A 8 2.41 -5.26 -5.26
C TYR A 8 2.61 -4.99 -3.76
N CYS A 9 1.69 -5.44 -2.91
CA CYS A 9 1.87 -5.35 -1.46
C CYS A 9 3.13 -6.12 -1.00
N ARG A 10 3.38 -7.31 -1.56
CA ARG A 10 4.56 -8.13 -1.25
C ARG A 10 5.85 -7.55 -1.81
N GLU A 11 5.81 -6.97 -3.01
CA GLU A 11 6.97 -6.28 -3.59
C GLU A 11 7.38 -5.08 -2.72
N LEU A 12 6.41 -4.30 -2.23
CA LEU A 12 6.70 -3.18 -1.32
C LEU A 12 7.31 -3.66 0.00
N GLU A 13 6.71 -4.67 0.64
CA GLU A 13 7.24 -5.26 1.87
C GLU A 13 8.66 -5.80 1.67
N ALA A 14 8.90 -6.53 0.57
CA ALA A 14 10.20 -7.07 0.25
C ALA A 14 11.22 -5.97 -0.02
N PHE A 15 10.83 -4.87 -0.68
CA PHE A 15 11.69 -3.73 -0.94
C PHE A 15 12.15 -3.05 0.36
N ILE A 16 11.22 -2.76 1.27
CA ILE A 16 11.53 -2.17 2.59
C ILE A 16 12.49 -3.08 3.37
N HIS A 17 12.20 -4.38 3.43
CA HIS A 17 13.01 -5.32 4.20
C HIS A 17 14.41 -5.55 3.60
N LYS A 18 14.51 -5.79 2.29
CA LYS A 18 15.80 -6.07 1.62
C LYS A 18 16.76 -4.89 1.70
N ASN A 19 16.25 -3.68 1.57
CA ASN A 19 17.06 -2.46 1.66
C ASN A 19 17.23 -1.94 3.10
N GLN A 20 16.65 -2.63 4.09
CA GLN A 20 16.70 -2.24 5.51
C GLN A 20 16.28 -0.79 5.73
N ILE A 21 15.25 -0.33 5.02
CA ILE A 21 14.79 1.06 5.08
C ILE A 21 14.18 1.32 6.46
N GLN A 22 14.74 2.29 7.18
CA GLN A 22 14.27 2.72 8.51
C GLN A 22 13.68 4.14 8.49
N GLU A 23 14.08 4.94 7.51
CA GLU A 23 13.59 6.30 7.30
C GLU A 23 13.62 6.63 5.81
N LEU A 24 12.75 7.56 5.40
CA LEU A 24 12.68 8.04 4.03
C LEU A 24 13.25 9.44 3.91
N GLN A 25 13.89 9.68 2.78
CA GLN A 25 14.48 10.97 2.43
C GLN A 25 13.71 11.56 1.25
N MET A 26 13.51 12.87 1.28
CA MET A 26 12.82 13.58 0.21
C MET A 26 13.58 13.41 -1.11
N GLU A 27 12.84 13.20 -2.20
CA GLU A 27 13.40 13.03 -3.56
C GLU A 27 14.42 11.88 -3.70
N SER A 28 14.48 10.96 -2.74
CA SER A 28 15.32 9.77 -2.87
C SER A 28 14.68 8.76 -3.82
N MET A 29 15.54 7.94 -4.44
CA MET A 29 15.07 6.84 -5.29
C MET A 29 14.18 5.85 -4.52
N ASP A 30 14.46 5.63 -3.23
CA ASP A 30 13.68 4.74 -2.38
C ASP A 30 12.27 5.28 -2.15
N THR A 31 12.18 6.57 -1.83
CA THR A 31 10.90 7.28 -1.66
C THR A 31 10.08 7.21 -2.94
N LEU A 32 10.68 7.56 -4.08
CA LEU A 32 10.00 7.50 -5.38
C LEU A 32 9.52 6.08 -5.71
N PHE A 33 10.33 5.06 -5.42
CA PHE A 33 9.96 3.67 -5.66
C PHE A 33 8.78 3.22 -4.78
N ILE A 34 8.78 3.60 -3.50
CA ILE A 34 7.69 3.34 -2.57
C ILE A 34 6.40 4.03 -3.01
N GLU A 35 6.48 5.30 -3.42
CA GLU A 35 5.34 6.05 -3.96
C GLU A 35 4.74 5.39 -5.20
N ASN A 36 5.60 4.93 -6.13
CA ASN A 36 5.14 4.21 -7.31
C ASN A 36 4.44 2.90 -6.95
N LEU A 37 4.98 2.11 -6.03
CA LEU A 37 4.34 0.87 -5.58
C LEU A 37 3.02 1.12 -4.85
N LEU A 38 2.94 2.13 -4.00
CA LEU A 38 1.69 2.51 -3.34
C LEU A 38 0.63 3.00 -4.34
N THR A 39 1.06 3.65 -5.42
CA THR A 39 0.18 4.04 -6.53
C THR A 39 -0.36 2.81 -7.26
N GLU A 40 0.46 1.81 -7.53
CA GLU A 40 -0.01 0.55 -8.14
C GLU A 40 -0.95 -0.22 -7.18
N ILE A 41 -0.65 -0.27 -5.88
CA ILE A 41 -1.54 -0.85 -4.86
C ILE A 41 -2.91 -0.15 -4.87
N GLN A 42 -2.94 1.18 -4.88
CA GLN A 42 -4.19 1.95 -4.97
C GLN A 42 -4.96 1.61 -6.24
N LYS A 43 -4.29 1.61 -7.40
CA LYS A 43 -4.91 1.28 -8.69
C LYS A 43 -5.53 -0.12 -8.69
N GLU A 44 -4.81 -1.13 -8.20
CA GLU A 44 -5.35 -2.49 -8.12
C GLU A 44 -6.50 -2.60 -7.12
N SER A 45 -6.42 -1.91 -5.98
CA SER A 45 -7.50 -1.87 -4.99
C SER A 45 -8.79 -1.26 -5.58
N GLN A 46 -8.68 -0.19 -6.37
CA GLN A 46 -9.83 0.48 -6.99
C GLN A 46 -10.51 -0.36 -8.07
N LYS A 47 -9.84 -1.36 -8.67
CA LYS A 47 -10.44 -2.29 -9.62
C LYS A 47 -11.34 -3.33 -8.96
N ILE A 48 -11.19 -3.55 -7.65
CA ILE A 48 -11.97 -4.56 -6.92
C ILE A 48 -13.41 -4.07 -6.79
N PRO A 49 -14.41 -4.88 -7.20
CA PRO A 49 -15.81 -4.48 -7.12
C PRO A 49 -16.27 -4.18 -5.68
N GLU A 50 -17.12 -3.16 -5.52
CA GLU A 50 -17.59 -2.73 -4.20
C GLU A 50 -18.32 -3.83 -3.41
N HIS A 51 -19.12 -4.66 -4.09
CA HIS A 51 -19.79 -5.80 -3.45
C HIS A 51 -18.78 -6.79 -2.84
N TYR A 52 -17.61 -6.97 -3.48
CA TYR A 52 -16.56 -7.84 -2.98
C TYR A 52 -15.88 -7.20 -1.76
N LYS A 53 -15.62 -5.89 -1.81
CA LYS A 53 -15.09 -5.12 -0.68
C LYS A 53 -16.00 -5.19 0.55
N GLN A 54 -17.32 -5.12 0.35
CA GLN A 54 -18.33 -5.23 1.41
C GLN A 54 -18.33 -6.61 2.08
N ILE A 55 -18.17 -7.68 1.31
CA ILE A 55 -18.07 -9.06 1.84
C ILE A 55 -16.80 -9.23 2.68
N HIS A 56 -15.70 -8.58 2.27
CA HIS A 56 -14.40 -8.68 2.92
C HIS A 56 -14.03 -7.38 3.66
N SER A 57 -14.96 -6.89 4.49
CA SER A 57 -14.86 -5.60 5.19
C SER A 57 -13.75 -5.51 6.25
N GLN A 58 -13.12 -6.64 6.61
CA GLN A 58 -11.95 -6.64 7.49
C GLN A 58 -10.70 -6.06 6.82
N ILE A 59 -10.65 -6.03 5.49
CA ILE A 59 -9.56 -5.39 4.74
C ILE A 59 -9.87 -3.89 4.63
N PRO A 60 -8.91 -3.01 4.94
CA PRO A 60 -9.12 -1.57 4.91
C PRO A 60 -9.08 -1.02 3.48
N TRP A 61 -10.06 -1.38 2.65
CA TRP A 61 -10.12 -0.99 1.23
C TRP A 61 -10.09 0.52 1.02
N GLN A 62 -10.89 1.26 1.80
CA GLN A 62 -10.94 2.73 1.70
C GLN A 62 -9.60 3.38 2.03
N ASP A 63 -8.83 2.82 2.97
CA ASP A 63 -7.51 3.35 3.28
C ASP A 63 -6.57 3.22 2.07
N MET A 64 -6.60 2.07 1.38
CA MET A 64 -5.80 1.88 0.16
C MET A 64 -6.26 2.78 -0.98
N ASP A 65 -7.57 2.89 -1.18
CA ASP A 65 -8.16 3.71 -2.25
C ASP A 65 -7.84 5.20 -2.07
N ASN A 66 -7.59 5.64 -0.82
CA ASN A 66 -7.40 7.05 -0.46
C ASN A 66 -6.00 7.40 0.07
N TYR A 67 -4.99 6.52 -0.04
CA TYR A 67 -3.64 6.78 0.50
C TYR A 67 -3.10 8.17 0.13
N TRP A 68 -3.28 8.56 -1.13
CA TRP A 68 -2.85 9.86 -1.61
C TRP A 68 -3.72 11.00 -1.08
N GLN A 69 -5.05 10.88 -1.14
CA GLN A 69 -5.95 12.00 -0.83
C GLN A 69 -5.94 12.39 0.65
N ASP A 70 -5.93 11.41 1.55
CA ASP A 70 -6.15 11.67 2.98
C ASP A 70 -4.86 11.62 3.81
N LYS A 71 -3.86 10.84 3.38
CA LYS A 71 -2.69 10.49 4.22
C LYS A 71 -1.36 11.02 3.71
N LEU A 72 -1.13 11.05 2.39
CA LEU A 72 0.17 11.41 1.81
C LEU A 72 0.21 12.80 1.18
N THR A 73 -0.94 13.36 0.77
CA THR A 73 -1.00 14.72 0.21
C THR A 73 -1.25 15.74 1.31
N ARG A 74 -0.22 16.14 2.06
CA ARG A 74 -0.29 17.38 2.85
C ARG A 74 0.36 18.53 2.08
N ALA A 75 -0.52 19.32 1.45
CA ALA A 75 -0.29 20.66 0.89
C ALA A 75 0.80 20.77 -0.19
N TYR A 76 0.51 20.25 -1.39
CA TYR A 76 1.10 20.57 -2.71
C TYR A 76 2.65 20.64 -2.89
N GLU A 77 3.45 20.54 -1.84
CA GLU A 77 4.91 20.70 -1.87
C GLU A 77 5.66 19.60 -1.11
N TYR A 78 5.02 18.88 -0.16
CA TYR A 78 5.73 17.87 0.64
C TYR A 78 4.89 16.63 0.98
N VAL A 79 5.40 15.44 0.61
CA VAL A 79 4.89 14.15 1.12
C VAL A 79 5.31 13.99 2.57
N ASP A 80 4.39 13.58 3.44
CA ASP A 80 4.73 13.21 4.82
C ASP A 80 5.51 11.89 4.80
N LEU A 81 6.85 11.99 4.75
CA LEU A 81 7.77 10.86 4.66
C LEU A 81 7.63 9.87 5.83
N LYS A 82 7.24 10.34 7.01
CA LYS A 82 7.00 9.46 8.17
C LYS A 82 5.72 8.67 7.98
N MET A 83 4.66 9.30 7.49
CA MET A 83 3.43 8.61 7.14
C MET A 83 3.63 7.64 5.99
N LEU A 84 4.36 8.04 4.94
CA LEU A 84 4.73 7.20 3.81
C LEU A 84 5.45 5.94 4.26
N TYR A 85 6.47 6.10 5.10
CA TYR A 85 7.18 4.99 5.70
C TYR A 85 6.24 4.10 6.53
N ALA A 86 5.41 4.68 7.41
CA ALA A 86 4.52 3.90 8.26
C ALA A 86 3.50 3.08 7.44
N ILE A 87 2.97 3.65 6.35
CA ILE A 87 2.09 2.92 5.45
C ILE A 87 2.84 1.76 4.80
N ALA A 88 4.01 2.02 4.21
CA ALA A 88 4.79 1.02 3.49
C ALA A 88 5.31 -0.11 4.41
N ALA A 89 5.84 0.23 5.58
CA ALA A 89 6.51 -0.69 6.49
C ALA A 89 5.57 -1.42 7.45
N HIS A 90 4.36 -0.90 7.70
CA HIS A 90 3.47 -1.44 8.73
C HIS A 90 2.04 -1.69 8.27
N THR A 91 1.45 -0.80 7.48
CA THR A 91 0.05 -0.95 7.04
C THR A 91 -0.05 -1.95 5.89
N VAL A 92 0.76 -1.79 4.85
CA VAL A 92 0.75 -2.66 3.67
C VAL A 92 1.06 -4.13 4.00
N PRO A 93 2.05 -4.46 4.86
CA PRO A 93 2.30 -5.86 5.24
C PRO A 93 1.11 -6.53 5.95
N LYS A 94 0.36 -5.78 6.76
CA LYS A 94 -0.86 -6.28 7.39
C LYS A 94 -1.93 -6.59 6.34
N ILE A 95 -2.13 -5.69 5.37
CA ILE A 95 -3.03 -5.92 4.24
C ILE A 95 -2.60 -7.16 3.44
N ALA A 96 -1.31 -7.28 3.13
CA ALA A 96 -0.76 -8.43 2.40
C ALA A 96 -1.11 -9.75 3.10
N SER A 97 -1.02 -9.79 4.43
CA SER A 97 -1.35 -10.96 5.24
C SER A 97 -2.83 -11.34 5.11
N GLU A 98 -3.74 -10.36 5.16
CA GLU A 98 -5.18 -10.59 4.97
C GLU A 98 -5.51 -11.04 3.54
N LEU A 99 -4.90 -10.43 2.53
CA LEU A 99 -5.08 -10.81 1.12
C LEU A 99 -4.60 -12.25 0.87
N HIS A 100 -3.48 -12.66 1.47
CA HIS A 100 -2.99 -14.04 1.38
C HIS A 100 -3.97 -15.06 1.96
N ILE A 101 -4.60 -14.73 3.09
CA ILE A 101 -5.65 -15.57 3.69
C ILE A 101 -6.84 -15.69 2.74
N LEU A 102 -7.25 -14.58 2.10
CA LEU A 102 -8.35 -14.60 1.13
C LEU A 102 -8.02 -15.45 -0.10
N ILE A 103 -6.81 -15.31 -0.65
CA ILE A 103 -6.36 -16.08 -1.83
C ILE A 103 -6.36 -17.57 -1.50
N LYS A 104 -5.87 -17.99 -0.33
CA LYS A 104 -5.82 -19.40 0.07
C LYS A 104 -7.18 -20.05 0.36
N ARG A 105 -8.22 -19.26 0.60
CA ARG A 105 -9.57 -19.75 0.92
C ARG A 105 -10.45 -19.93 -0.32
N ASN A 106 -10.06 -19.32 -1.43
CA ASN A 106 -10.69 -19.49 -2.74
C ASN A 106 -9.99 -20.59 -3.54
#